data_AF-A0A813QLD4-F1
#
_entry.id   AF-A0A813QLD4-F1
#
_cell.length_a   1.000
_cell.length_b   1.000
_cell.length_c   1.000
_cell.angle_alpha   90.00
_cell.angle_beta   90.00
_cell.angle_gamma   90.00
#
_symmetry.space_group_name_H-M   'P 1'
#
loop_
_entity.id
_entity.type
_entity.pdbx_description
1 polymer ?
#
loop_
_entity_poly.entity_id
_entity_poly.type
_entity_poly.pdbx_seq_one_letter_code
_entity_poly.pdbx_strand_id
1 'polypeptide(L)'
;MYKALTCVLIALVGITSASNVFNVKSYNIQQVASPFAQPELRLTLCPACIDIADRSINVLLELILDTGIIGSCSALCQALGQKTGSAILATVCDLVCDVVGIDEFIKMIDKADIDPIWYCEIAKMCPINDHGDAKFTKFTIAPASGPKGTTFTFDFAYTSVNGTGTGELDIDIQCPDKIPIGTGFLLEASKAGTYGQKVTVKAEPDPHCDPTQEMCEEWLPGTYNVTIQVCNGECGSKHPHSAIYDTVKGSFVLTK
;
A
#
# COMPACT_ATOMS: atom_id res chain seq x y z
N MET A 1 13.03 16.18 -51.07
CA MET A 1 13.46 14.81 -51.44
C MET A 1 13.02 13.87 -50.34
N TYR A 2 11.87 13.22 -50.54
CA TYR A 2 11.34 12.21 -49.61
C TYR A 2 11.98 10.86 -49.94
N LYS A 3 12.60 10.20 -48.95
CA LYS A 3 12.94 8.78 -49.02
C LYS A 3 12.24 8.05 -47.89
N ALA A 4 11.28 7.23 -48.31
CA ALA A 4 10.65 6.16 -47.55
C ALA A 4 11.67 5.07 -47.18
N LEU A 5 11.47 4.43 -46.03
CA LEU A 5 11.91 3.10 -45.57
C LEU A 5 11.64 3.10 -44.05
N THR A 6 11.02 2.14 -43.36
CA THR A 6 10.53 0.80 -43.67
C THR A 6 9.56 0.43 -42.54
N CYS A 7 8.43 -0.19 -42.86
CA CYS A 7 7.59 -0.88 -41.89
C CYS A 7 8.40 -1.90 -41.08
N VAL A 8 8.41 -1.76 -39.76
CA VAL A 8 8.67 -2.88 -38.85
C VAL A 8 7.38 -3.09 -38.07
N LEU A 9 6.61 -4.09 -38.51
CA LEU A 9 5.60 -4.73 -37.68
C LEU A 9 6.35 -5.39 -36.51
N ILE A 10 6.25 -4.82 -35.32
CA ILE A 10 6.47 -5.56 -34.07
C ILE A 10 5.08 -5.97 -33.59
N ALA A 11 4.79 -7.25 -33.71
CA ALA A 11 3.70 -7.90 -32.98
C ALA A 11 4.03 -7.82 -31.49
N LEU A 12 3.48 -6.83 -30.79
CA LEU A 12 3.44 -6.83 -29.33
C LEU A 12 2.32 -7.80 -28.92
N VAL A 13 2.77 -8.99 -28.54
CA VAL A 13 2.03 -9.96 -27.75
C VAL A 13 1.44 -9.24 -26.55
N GLY A 14 0.12 -9.33 -26.39
CA GLY A 14 -0.59 -8.83 -25.22
C GLY A 14 -0.08 -9.53 -23.97
N ILE A 15 0.78 -8.84 -23.22
CA ILE A 15 1.02 -9.14 -21.81
C ILE A 15 0.09 -8.20 -21.06
N THR A 16 -1.12 -8.68 -20.76
CA THR A 16 -1.94 -8.06 -19.72
C THR A 16 -1.33 -8.44 -18.38
N SER A 17 -0.25 -7.76 -17.99
CA SER A 17 0.10 -7.69 -16.58
C SER A 17 -0.94 -6.76 -15.95
N ALA A 18 -1.99 -7.35 -15.37
CA ALA A 18 -2.79 -6.65 -14.37
C ALA A 18 -1.86 -6.38 -13.18
N SER A 19 -1.13 -5.26 -13.24
CA SER A 19 -0.63 -4.60 -12.05
C SER A 19 -1.88 -3.99 -11.42
N ASN A 20 -2.52 -4.75 -10.54
CA ASN A 20 -3.52 -4.17 -9.65
C ASN A 20 -2.73 -3.28 -8.69
N VAL A 21 -2.50 -2.03 -9.08
CA VAL A 21 -2.32 -0.96 -8.09
C VAL A 21 -3.64 -0.92 -7.36
N PHE A 22 -3.72 -1.69 -6.29
CA PHE A 22 -4.88 -1.79 -5.44
C PHE A 22 -4.95 -0.45 -4.69
N ASN A 23 -5.58 0.54 -5.33
CA ASN A 23 -6.07 1.73 -4.65
C ASN A 23 -7.25 1.29 -3.80
N VAL A 24 -6.98 0.51 -2.74
CA VAL A 24 -8.01 -0.02 -1.86
C VAL A 24 -8.43 1.11 -0.96
N LYS A 25 -9.64 1.62 -1.16
CA LYS A 25 -10.22 2.56 -0.21
C LYS A 25 -10.29 1.91 1.16
N SER A 26 -9.72 2.59 2.15
CA SER A 26 -9.84 2.21 3.55
C SER A 26 -11.28 2.47 4.03
N TYR A 27 -12.19 1.52 3.81
CA TYR A 27 -13.60 1.62 4.21
C TYR A 27 -13.78 1.49 5.74
N ASN A 28 -13.85 2.58 6.50
CA ASN A 28 -14.06 2.55 7.97
C ASN A 28 -13.26 1.44 8.69
N ILE A 29 -12.09 1.08 8.16
CA ILE A 29 -11.17 0.11 8.73
C ILE A 29 -10.26 0.90 9.64
N GLN A 30 -10.26 0.57 10.93
CA GLN A 30 -9.46 1.29 11.92
C GLN A 30 -8.61 0.31 12.70
N GLN A 31 -7.32 0.61 12.78
CA GLN A 31 -6.45 -0.06 13.73
C GLN A 31 -6.80 0.42 15.14
N VAL A 32 -7.13 -0.51 16.03
CA VAL A 32 -7.30 -0.22 17.44
C VAL A 32 -5.92 -0.29 18.08
N ALA A 33 -5.61 0.68 18.96
CA ALA A 33 -4.33 0.75 19.67
C ALA A 33 -3.92 -0.63 20.19
N SER A 34 -2.76 -1.10 19.72
CA SER A 34 -2.24 -2.40 20.09
C SER A 34 -1.86 -2.41 21.57
N PRO A 35 -2.23 -3.44 22.35
CA PRO A 35 -1.82 -3.57 23.75
C PRO A 35 -0.34 -3.92 23.91
N PHE A 36 0.38 -4.14 22.80
CA PHE A 36 1.81 -4.47 22.81
C PHE A 36 2.63 -3.18 22.87
N ALA A 37 3.67 -3.17 23.72
CA ALA A 37 4.53 -2.02 23.91
C ALA A 37 5.17 -1.58 22.59
N GLN A 38 4.81 -0.38 22.13
CA GLN A 38 5.47 0.28 21.01
C GLN A 38 6.90 0.65 21.45
N PRO A 39 7.94 0.38 20.64
CA PRO A 39 9.29 0.83 20.95
C PRO A 39 9.33 2.38 21.03
N GLU A 40 10.14 2.92 21.94
CA GLU A 40 10.22 4.38 22.15
C GLU A 40 10.52 5.15 20.86
N LEU A 41 9.82 6.27 20.69
CA LEU A 41 9.87 7.20 19.57
C LEU A 41 11.30 7.71 19.32
N ARG A 42 12.10 6.93 18.58
CA ARG A 42 13.22 7.46 17.80
C ARG A 42 12.59 8.07 16.55
N LEU A 43 13.06 9.25 16.12
CA LEU A 43 12.76 9.74 14.77
C LEU A 43 13.33 8.73 13.77
N THR A 44 12.54 7.72 13.43
CA THR A 44 12.85 6.73 12.41
C THR A 44 12.55 7.42 11.08
N LEU A 45 13.58 7.53 10.22
CA LEU A 45 13.42 8.10 8.88
C LEU A 45 12.51 7.25 8.00
N CYS A 46 12.28 5.99 8.39
CA CYS A 46 11.51 5.01 7.62
C CYS A 46 10.02 5.35 7.50
N PRO A 47 9.21 5.47 8.60
CA PRO A 47 7.81 5.87 8.47
C PRO A 47 7.62 7.22 7.76
N ALA A 48 8.52 8.18 8.02
CA ALA A 48 8.51 9.46 7.34
C ALA A 48 8.79 9.30 5.83
N CYS A 49 9.79 8.51 5.45
CA CYS A 49 10.08 8.23 4.05
C CYS A 49 8.90 7.58 3.34
N ILE A 50 8.25 6.59 3.96
CA ILE A 50 7.13 5.86 3.38
C ILE A 50 5.92 6.77 3.21
N ASP A 51 5.54 7.55 4.23
CA ASP A 51 4.45 8.54 4.14
C ASP A 51 4.72 9.59 3.06
N ILE A 52 5.98 10.03 2.95
CA ILE A 52 6.43 10.94 1.91
C ILE A 52 6.31 10.29 0.52
N ALA A 53 6.82 9.07 0.35
CA ALA A 53 6.81 8.37 -0.92
C ALA A 53 5.38 8.11 -1.38
N ASP A 54 4.52 7.57 -0.51
CA ASP A 54 3.10 7.30 -0.78
C ASP A 54 2.34 8.56 -1.26
N ARG A 55 2.48 9.67 -0.53
CA ARG A 55 1.84 10.94 -0.92
C ARG A 55 2.45 11.51 -2.19
N SER A 56 3.76 11.43 -2.34
CA SER A 56 4.47 12.03 -3.46
C SER A 56 4.12 11.30 -4.75
N ILE A 57 3.98 9.98 -4.74
CA ILE A 57 3.60 9.20 -5.92
C ILE A 57 2.27 9.67 -6.49
N ASN A 58 1.23 9.75 -5.65
CA ASN A 58 -0.09 10.19 -6.07
C ASN A 58 -0.06 11.61 -6.66
N VAL A 59 0.62 12.53 -5.97
CA VAL A 59 0.76 13.92 -6.43
C VAL A 59 1.60 14.04 -7.70
N LEU A 60 2.66 13.23 -7.84
CA LEU A 60 3.53 13.23 -9.01
C LEU A 60 2.79 12.67 -10.23
N LEU A 61 1.99 11.61 -10.07
CA LEU A 61 1.15 11.06 -11.13
C LEU A 61 0.14 12.11 -11.61
N GLU A 62 -0.56 12.80 -10.71
CA GLU A 62 -1.45 13.91 -11.08
C GLU A 62 -0.71 15.01 -11.85
N LEU A 63 0.47 15.43 -11.36
CA LEU A 63 1.25 16.48 -12.01
C LEU A 63 1.70 16.07 -13.42
N ILE A 64 2.17 14.85 -13.60
CA ILE A 64 2.60 14.31 -14.90
C ILE A 64 1.41 14.25 -15.87
N LEU A 65 0.23 13.82 -15.40
CA LEU A 65 -0.97 13.68 -16.23
C LEU A 65 -1.59 15.04 -16.59
N ASP A 66 -1.63 16.00 -15.66
CA ASP A 66 -2.30 17.30 -15.86
C ASP A 66 -1.43 18.32 -16.62
N THR A 67 -0.12 18.35 -16.37
CA THR A 67 0.76 19.43 -16.87
C THR A 67 1.63 19.01 -18.07
N GLY A 68 1.61 17.72 -18.43
CA GLY A 68 2.56 17.16 -19.39
C GLY A 68 3.97 17.09 -18.82
N ILE A 69 4.93 16.57 -19.60
CA ILE A 69 6.31 16.33 -19.13
C ILE A 69 6.94 17.64 -18.63
N ILE A 70 7.08 17.76 -17.31
CA ILE A 70 7.84 18.82 -16.67
C ILE A 70 9.33 18.55 -16.96
N GLY A 71 9.96 19.43 -17.75
CA GLY A 71 11.28 19.17 -18.35
C GLY A 71 12.49 19.24 -17.42
N SER A 72 12.33 19.32 -16.09
CA SER A 72 13.45 19.30 -15.14
C SER A 72 13.02 18.82 -13.75
N CYS A 73 13.97 18.25 -13.00
CA CYS A 73 13.81 17.82 -11.61
C CYS A 73 13.31 18.94 -10.71
N SER A 74 13.97 20.10 -10.78
CA SER A 74 13.60 21.25 -9.96
C SER A 74 12.17 21.71 -10.16
N ALA A 75 11.69 21.77 -11.42
CA ALA A 75 10.32 22.15 -11.69
C ALA A 75 9.30 21.11 -11.20
N LEU A 76 9.59 19.82 -11.36
CA LEU A 76 8.71 18.73 -10.91
C LEU A 76 8.62 18.69 -9.38
N CYS A 77 9.78 18.77 -8.72
CA CYS A 77 9.88 18.69 -7.28
C CYS A 77 9.39 19.96 -6.58
N GLN A 78 9.55 21.13 -7.20
CA GLN A 78 8.95 22.36 -6.69
C GLN A 78 7.42 22.33 -6.80
N ALA A 79 6.87 21.79 -7.90
CA ALA A 79 5.43 21.57 -8.04
C ALA A 79 4.90 20.58 -6.98
N LEU A 80 5.64 19.50 -6.73
CA LEU A 80 5.36 18.56 -5.64
C LEU A 80 5.31 19.27 -4.28
N GLY A 81 6.32 20.08 -3.96
CA GLY A 81 6.35 20.83 -2.69
C GLY A 81 5.21 21.84 -2.56
N GLN A 82 4.79 22.47 -3.66
CA GLN A 82 3.64 23.37 -3.68
C GLN A 82 2.33 22.62 -3.44
N LYS A 83 2.09 21.50 -4.14
CA LYS A 83 0.87 20.69 -3.96
C LYS A 83 0.79 20.05 -2.57
N THR A 84 1.91 19.58 -2.03
CA THR A 84 1.97 18.94 -0.70
C THR A 84 2.12 19.92 0.45
N GLY A 85 2.43 21.19 0.17
CA GLY A 85 2.73 22.21 1.19
C GLY A 85 4.05 21.96 1.94
N SER A 86 4.97 21.15 1.40
CA SER A 86 6.21 20.78 2.07
C SER A 86 7.44 21.15 1.26
N ALA A 87 8.17 22.17 1.73
CA ALA A 87 9.43 22.59 1.14
C ALA A 87 10.55 21.55 1.31
N ILE A 88 10.49 20.76 2.39
CA ILE A 88 11.43 19.66 2.62
C ILE A 88 11.22 18.58 1.56
N LEU A 89 9.96 18.27 1.23
CA LEU A 89 9.63 17.33 0.15
C LEU A 89 10.20 17.78 -1.19
N ALA A 90 10.02 19.06 -1.55
CA ALA A 90 10.61 19.60 -2.77
C ALA A 90 12.12 19.41 -2.80
N THR A 91 12.81 19.66 -1.68
CA THR A 91 14.27 19.59 -1.60
C THR A 91 14.77 18.14 -1.71
N VAL A 92 14.13 17.21 -1.02
CA VAL A 92 14.50 15.78 -1.07
C VAL A 92 14.19 15.20 -2.44
N CYS A 93 13.03 15.53 -3.02
CA CYS A 93 12.68 15.14 -4.39
C CYS A 93 13.72 15.66 -5.39
N ASP A 94 14.09 16.94 -5.30
CA ASP A 94 15.02 17.57 -6.23
C ASP A 94 16.40 16.91 -6.16
N LEU A 95 16.89 16.65 -4.94
CA LEU A 95 18.15 15.95 -4.72
C LEU A 95 18.15 14.53 -5.31
N VAL A 96 17.09 13.76 -5.08
CA VAL A 96 16.99 12.39 -5.60
C VAL A 96 16.88 12.41 -7.12
N CYS A 97 16.03 13.29 -7.66
CA CYS A 97 15.82 13.40 -9.10
C CYS A 97 17.11 13.86 -9.81
N ASP A 98 17.86 14.81 -9.27
CA ASP A 98 19.13 15.27 -9.86
C ASP A 98 20.20 14.18 -9.89
N VAL A 99 20.21 13.30 -8.88
CA VAL A 99 21.14 12.16 -8.83
C VAL A 99 20.80 11.11 -9.88
N VAL A 100 19.51 10.84 -10.10
CA VAL A 100 19.06 9.75 -10.98
C VAL A 100 18.79 10.22 -12.42
N GLY A 101 18.50 11.50 -12.61
CA GLY A 101 18.09 12.11 -13.87
C GLY A 101 16.58 12.09 -14.06
N ILE A 102 16.02 13.19 -14.60
CA ILE A 102 14.56 13.39 -14.76
C ILE A 102 13.88 12.27 -15.57
N ASP A 103 14.52 11.77 -16.62
CA ASP A 103 13.94 10.72 -17.46
C ASP A 103 13.82 9.39 -16.71
N GLU A 104 14.84 9.01 -15.93
CA GLU A 104 14.78 7.78 -15.12
C GLU A 104 13.88 7.96 -13.91
N PHE A 105 13.84 9.16 -13.31
CA PHE A 105 12.89 9.51 -12.25
C PHE A 105 11.45 9.36 -12.74
N ILE A 106 11.12 9.94 -13.90
CA ILE A 106 9.80 9.79 -14.53
C ILE A 106 9.52 8.34 -14.91
N LYS A 107 10.48 7.59 -15.49
CA LYS A 107 10.28 6.16 -15.80
C LYS A 107 10.06 5.30 -14.57
N MET A 108 10.70 5.61 -13.45
CA MET A 108 10.45 4.93 -12.18
C MET A 108 9.02 5.22 -11.70
N ILE A 109 8.55 6.45 -11.88
CA ILE A 109 7.17 6.83 -11.54
C ILE A 109 6.15 6.17 -12.49
N ASP A 110 6.42 6.20 -13.79
CA ASP A 110 5.53 5.74 -14.87
C ASP A 110 5.41 4.21 -14.94
N LYS A 111 6.38 3.46 -14.41
CA LYS A 111 6.33 1.98 -14.37
C LYS A 111 5.37 1.40 -13.32
N ALA A 112 4.64 2.24 -12.59
CA ALA A 112 3.42 1.92 -11.84
C ALA A 112 3.52 0.81 -10.76
N ASP A 113 4.72 0.38 -10.40
CA ASP A 113 4.97 -0.52 -9.26
C ASP A 113 5.90 0.20 -8.28
N ILE A 114 5.52 1.43 -7.89
CA ILE A 114 6.29 2.20 -6.93
C ILE A 114 5.85 1.75 -5.54
N ASP A 115 6.46 0.68 -5.08
CA ASP A 115 6.35 0.20 -3.71
C ASP A 115 7.07 1.21 -2.79
N PRO A 116 6.34 1.99 -1.96
CA PRO A 116 6.93 3.03 -1.12
C PRO A 116 7.90 2.45 -0.09
N ILE A 117 7.66 1.21 0.37
CA ILE A 117 8.51 0.52 1.33
C ILE A 117 9.83 0.17 0.65
N TRP A 118 9.77 -0.51 -0.50
CA TRP A 118 10.97 -0.88 -1.28
C TRP A 118 11.79 0.35 -1.67
N TYR A 119 11.14 1.43 -2.11
CA TYR A 119 11.82 2.69 -2.42
C TYR A 119 12.62 3.21 -1.21
N CYS A 120 12.02 3.19 -0.03
CA CYS A 120 12.68 3.64 1.20
C CYS A 120 13.76 2.67 1.69
N GLU A 121 13.67 1.38 1.37
CA GLU A 121 14.70 0.37 1.61
C GLU A 121 15.94 0.59 0.74
N ILE A 122 15.78 0.79 -0.58
CA ILE A 122 16.92 1.07 -1.47
C ILE A 122 17.57 2.42 -1.17
N ALA A 123 16.79 3.40 -0.70
CA ALA A 123 17.29 4.67 -0.18
C ALA A 123 17.97 4.55 1.19
N LYS A 124 18.01 3.34 1.78
CA LYS A 124 18.61 3.03 3.08
C LYS A 124 17.97 3.78 4.25
N MET A 125 16.73 4.24 4.07
CA MET A 125 15.94 4.90 5.13
C MET A 125 15.17 3.88 5.95
N CYS A 126 14.82 2.74 5.36
CA CYS A 126 14.16 1.62 6.01
C CYS A 126 15.12 0.43 6.22
N PRO A 127 15.06 -0.24 7.39
CA PRO A 127 15.81 -1.46 7.63
C PRO A 127 15.24 -2.64 6.81
N ILE A 128 16.15 -3.37 6.18
CA ILE A 128 15.89 -4.62 5.44
C ILE A 128 16.23 -5.81 6.34
N ASN A 129 15.40 -6.85 6.34
CA ASN A 129 15.70 -8.13 6.97
C ASN A 129 15.26 -9.31 6.09
N ASP A 130 16.14 -9.72 5.17
CA ASP A 130 15.92 -10.85 4.26
C ASP A 130 15.81 -12.21 4.95
N HIS A 131 16.14 -12.28 6.24
CA HIS A 131 16.02 -13.49 7.06
C HIS A 131 14.89 -13.39 8.08
N GLY A 132 14.09 -12.33 8.01
CA GLY A 132 12.93 -12.15 8.86
C GLY A 132 11.87 -13.20 8.64
N ASP A 133 11.02 -13.37 9.64
CA ASP A 133 9.90 -14.30 9.61
C ASP A 133 8.75 -13.77 10.44
N ALA A 134 7.54 -14.20 10.12
CA ALA A 134 6.37 -14.03 10.95
C ALA A 134 5.43 -15.21 10.69
N LYS A 135 4.73 -15.66 11.73
CA LYS A 135 3.72 -16.71 11.65
C LYS A 135 2.53 -16.38 12.50
N PHE A 136 1.33 -16.40 11.94
CA PHE A 136 0.10 -16.17 12.70
C PHE A 136 -0.10 -17.29 13.74
N THR A 137 -0.40 -16.89 14.96
CA THR A 137 -0.70 -17.77 16.08
C THR A 137 -2.15 -17.65 16.56
N LYS A 138 -2.83 -16.57 16.18
CA LYS A 138 -4.25 -16.33 16.47
C LYS A 138 -4.90 -15.55 15.34
N PHE A 139 -6.14 -15.90 15.02
CA PHE A 139 -7.06 -15.06 14.27
C PHE A 139 -8.50 -15.33 14.68
N THR A 140 -9.23 -14.27 15.02
CA THR A 140 -10.65 -14.33 15.41
C THR A 140 -11.40 -13.13 14.86
N ILE A 141 -12.66 -13.32 14.49
CA ILE A 141 -13.58 -12.27 14.05
C ILE A 141 -14.78 -12.24 14.98
N ALA A 142 -15.10 -11.07 15.54
CA ALA A 142 -16.22 -10.89 16.47
C ALA A 142 -17.02 -9.61 16.19
N PRO A 143 -18.37 -9.68 16.10
CA PRO A 143 -19.17 -10.89 16.07
C PRO A 143 -18.94 -11.68 14.76
N ALA A 144 -19.30 -12.97 14.72
CA ALA A 144 -19.21 -13.75 13.47
C ALA A 144 -20.33 -13.39 12.46
N SER A 145 -21.39 -12.72 12.93
CA SER A 145 -22.51 -12.28 12.10
C SER A 145 -23.21 -11.06 12.71
N GLY A 146 -23.81 -10.22 11.88
CA GLY A 146 -24.64 -9.10 12.30
C GLY A 146 -25.30 -8.39 11.11
N PRO A 147 -26.30 -7.52 11.34
CA PRO A 147 -26.90 -6.72 10.28
C PRO A 147 -25.96 -5.62 9.78
N LYS A 148 -26.33 -4.94 8.69
CA LYS A 148 -25.66 -3.71 8.24
C LYS A 148 -25.51 -2.69 9.38
N GLY A 149 -24.38 -2.00 9.43
CA GLY A 149 -23.97 -1.11 10.53
C GLY A 149 -23.25 -1.81 11.69
N THR A 150 -23.17 -3.15 11.69
CA THR A 150 -22.37 -3.89 12.67
C THR A 150 -20.89 -3.54 12.53
N THR A 151 -20.19 -3.41 13.66
CA THR A 151 -18.74 -3.31 13.70
C THR A 151 -18.15 -4.69 13.98
N PHE A 152 -17.35 -5.20 13.04
CA PHE A 152 -16.62 -6.45 13.14
C PHE A 152 -15.20 -6.17 13.62
N THR A 153 -14.74 -6.91 14.63
CA THR A 153 -13.37 -6.82 15.16
C THR A 153 -12.58 -8.04 14.73
N PHE A 154 -11.49 -7.80 14.02
CA PHE A 154 -10.46 -8.78 13.66
C PHE A 154 -9.37 -8.71 14.71
N ASP A 155 -9.20 -9.78 15.49
CA ASP A 155 -8.16 -9.90 16.52
C ASP A 155 -7.21 -11.02 16.10
N PHE A 156 -5.98 -10.64 15.76
CA PHE A 156 -4.93 -11.55 15.31
C PHE A 156 -3.61 -11.29 16.04
N ALA A 157 -2.80 -12.34 16.08
CA ALA A 157 -1.45 -12.29 16.62
C ALA A 157 -0.51 -13.13 15.75
N TYR A 158 0.75 -12.72 15.67
CA TYR A 158 1.81 -13.45 15.01
C TYR A 158 3.07 -13.48 15.88
N THR A 159 3.92 -14.47 15.63
CA THR A 159 5.23 -14.63 16.26
C THR A 159 6.32 -14.58 15.21
N SER A 160 7.44 -13.95 15.56
CA SER A 160 8.64 -13.88 14.75
C SER A 160 9.83 -14.43 15.54
N VAL A 161 10.63 -15.30 14.94
CA VAL A 161 11.82 -15.92 15.55
C VAL A 161 13.10 -15.13 15.23
N ASN A 162 13.19 -14.57 14.03
CA ASN A 162 14.34 -13.83 13.49
C ASN A 162 14.11 -12.32 13.44
N GLY A 163 12.95 -11.85 13.92
CA GLY A 163 12.48 -10.48 13.72
C GLY A 163 11.85 -10.29 12.34
N THR A 164 11.34 -9.10 12.09
CA THR A 164 10.75 -8.70 10.81
C THR A 164 11.60 -7.61 10.17
N GLY A 165 11.53 -7.48 8.84
CA GLY A 165 11.99 -6.27 8.15
C GLY A 165 10.88 -5.21 8.15
N THR A 166 11.14 -4.11 7.46
CA THR A 166 10.07 -3.15 7.16
C THR A 166 9.12 -3.81 6.17
N GLY A 167 7.82 -3.75 6.42
CA GLY A 167 6.87 -4.34 5.51
C GLY A 167 5.45 -3.89 5.77
N GLU A 168 4.51 -4.76 5.46
CA GLU A 168 3.10 -4.45 5.50
C GLU A 168 2.32 -5.55 6.21
N LEU A 169 1.31 -5.13 6.97
CA LEU A 169 0.20 -5.98 7.34
C LEU A 169 -1.00 -5.61 6.46
N ASP A 170 -1.30 -6.47 5.49
CA ASP A 170 -2.39 -6.28 4.55
C ASP A 170 -3.65 -7.02 5.01
N ILE A 171 -4.81 -6.39 4.81
CA ILE A 171 -6.13 -6.96 5.07
C ILE A 171 -6.95 -6.82 3.81
N ASP A 172 -7.34 -7.95 3.22
CA ASP A 172 -8.25 -8.04 2.08
C ASP A 172 -9.57 -8.70 2.49
N ILE A 173 -10.67 -8.11 2.05
CA ILE A 173 -12.04 -8.54 2.31
C ILE A 173 -12.71 -8.73 0.94
N GLN A 174 -12.98 -9.98 0.61
CA GLN A 174 -13.76 -10.33 -0.56
C GLN A 174 -15.24 -10.24 -0.25
N CYS A 175 -15.89 -9.23 -0.84
CA CYS A 175 -17.32 -8.98 -0.69
C CYS A 175 -18.18 -9.91 -1.59
N PRO A 176 -19.47 -10.11 -1.22
CA PRO A 176 -20.42 -10.88 -2.04
C PRO A 176 -20.58 -10.36 -3.47
N ASP A 177 -20.56 -9.04 -3.64
CA ASP A 177 -20.71 -8.32 -4.92
C ASP A 177 -19.40 -8.21 -5.73
N LYS A 178 -18.30 -8.76 -5.20
CA LYS A 178 -16.96 -8.77 -5.82
C LYS A 178 -16.27 -7.42 -5.87
N ILE A 179 -16.74 -6.43 -5.10
CA ILE A 179 -15.99 -5.21 -4.85
C ILE A 179 -14.91 -5.54 -3.79
N PRO A 180 -13.61 -5.43 -4.09
CA PRO A 180 -12.58 -5.69 -3.09
C PRO A 180 -12.54 -4.52 -2.08
N ILE A 181 -12.42 -4.87 -0.80
CA ILE A 181 -12.21 -3.92 0.29
C ILE A 181 -10.99 -4.37 1.07
N GLY A 182 -10.21 -3.43 1.57
CA GLY A 182 -8.98 -3.77 2.24
C GLY A 182 -8.17 -2.55 2.63
N THR A 183 -7.08 -2.80 3.32
CA THR A 183 -6.13 -1.77 3.71
C THR A 183 -4.81 -2.42 4.12
N GLY A 184 -3.73 -1.70 3.86
CA GLY A 184 -2.42 -1.96 4.42
C GLY A 184 -2.17 -1.19 5.71
N PHE A 185 -1.30 -1.74 6.56
CA PHE A 185 -0.68 -1.01 7.67
C PHE A 185 0.83 -1.21 7.62
N LEU A 186 1.58 -0.12 7.83
CA LEU A 186 3.03 -0.19 7.95
C LEU A 186 3.43 -1.13 9.12
N LEU A 187 4.17 -2.17 8.78
CA LEU A 187 4.87 -3.02 9.73
C LEU A 187 6.30 -2.51 9.87
N GLU A 188 6.58 -1.77 10.94
CA GLU A 188 7.95 -1.40 11.26
C GLU A 188 8.79 -2.65 11.61
N ALA A 189 10.06 -2.64 11.21
CA ALA A 189 10.98 -3.72 11.53
C ALA A 189 11.09 -3.93 13.04
N SER A 190 10.90 -5.18 13.46
CA SER A 190 10.89 -5.54 14.87
C SER A 190 11.86 -6.68 15.15
N LYS A 191 12.27 -6.80 16.42
CA LYS A 191 13.06 -7.95 16.88
C LYS A 191 12.19 -9.21 16.92
N ALA A 192 12.78 -10.36 17.22
CA ALA A 192 12.04 -11.57 17.54
C ALA A 192 11.07 -11.33 18.70
N GLY A 193 9.86 -11.87 18.62
CA GLY A 193 8.82 -11.60 19.60
C GLY A 193 7.42 -12.08 19.17
N THR A 194 6.44 -11.76 20.02
CA THR A 194 5.01 -11.96 19.73
C THR A 194 4.34 -10.61 19.63
N TYR A 195 3.54 -10.44 18.59
CA TYR A 195 2.86 -9.20 18.24
C TYR A 195 1.39 -9.50 18.00
N GLY A 196 0.53 -8.54 18.29
CA GLY A 196 -0.89 -8.67 18.00
C GLY A 196 -1.53 -7.31 17.75
N GLN A 197 -2.58 -7.34 16.96
CA GLN A 197 -3.32 -6.16 16.60
C GLN A 197 -4.82 -6.47 16.59
N LYS A 198 -5.59 -5.40 16.73
CA LYS A 198 -7.03 -5.44 16.56
C LYS A 198 -7.38 -4.44 15.48
N VAL A 199 -8.15 -4.88 14.50
CA VAL A 199 -8.66 -4.03 13.44
C VAL A 199 -10.18 -4.12 13.46
N THR A 200 -10.84 -2.97 13.38
CA THR A 200 -12.30 -2.91 13.31
C THR A 200 -12.75 -2.50 11.93
N VAL A 201 -13.80 -3.14 11.43
CA VAL A 201 -14.46 -2.82 10.17
C VAL A 201 -15.92 -2.55 10.46
N LYS A 202 -16.39 -1.34 10.14
CA LYS A 202 -17.80 -1.00 10.28
C LYS A 202 -18.50 -1.20 8.95
N ALA A 203 -19.49 -2.11 8.93
CA ALA A 203 -20.23 -2.48 7.74
C ALA A 203 -21.26 -1.41 7.34
N GLU A 204 -20.78 -0.23 6.98
CA GLU A 204 -21.58 0.90 6.53
C GLU A 204 -21.00 1.53 5.25
N PRO A 205 -21.86 1.97 4.30
CA PRO A 205 -21.39 2.59 3.08
C PRO A 205 -20.56 3.84 3.40
N ASP A 206 -19.50 4.05 2.62
CA ASP A 206 -18.70 5.27 2.72
C ASP A 206 -19.57 6.47 2.28
N PRO A 207 -19.82 7.45 3.17
CA PRO A 207 -20.62 8.64 2.82
C PRO A 207 -19.95 9.53 1.75
N HIS A 208 -18.65 9.33 1.47
CA HIS A 208 -17.89 10.07 0.48
C HIS A 208 -17.72 9.32 -0.85
N CYS A 209 -18.28 8.12 -0.97
CA CYS A 209 -18.24 7.39 -2.23
C CYS A 209 -19.35 7.89 -3.16
N ASP A 210 -18.97 8.38 -4.36
CA ASP A 210 -19.91 8.79 -5.40
C ASP A 210 -20.14 7.63 -6.38
N PRO A 211 -21.31 6.95 -6.34
CA PRO A 211 -21.58 5.79 -7.19
C PRO A 211 -21.66 6.13 -8.69
N THR A 212 -21.65 7.43 -9.06
CA THR A 212 -21.57 7.86 -10.46
C THR A 212 -20.14 7.93 -10.99
N GLN A 213 -19.15 8.03 -10.09
CA GLN A 213 -17.73 8.10 -10.44
C GLN A 213 -17.02 6.76 -10.26
N GLU A 214 -17.46 5.94 -9.30
CA GLU A 214 -16.79 4.70 -8.93
C GLU A 214 -17.74 3.65 -8.32
N MET A 215 -17.26 2.42 -8.14
CA MET A 215 -18.02 1.36 -7.49
C MET A 215 -17.94 1.51 -5.96
N CYS A 216 -19.10 1.63 -5.31
CA CYS A 216 -19.21 1.77 -3.84
C CYS A 216 -19.69 0.47 -3.20
N GLU A 217 -19.03 0.02 -2.14
CA GLU A 217 -19.55 -1.10 -1.32
C GLU A 217 -20.87 -0.68 -0.64
N GLU A 218 -21.92 -1.46 -0.89
CA GLU A 218 -23.23 -1.24 -0.26
C GLU A 218 -23.47 -2.08 1.01
N TRP A 219 -22.55 -2.99 1.36
CA TRP A 219 -22.65 -3.92 2.48
C TRP A 219 -23.87 -4.85 2.35
N LEU A 220 -23.95 -5.55 1.23
CA LEU A 220 -25.04 -6.47 0.91
C LEU A 220 -25.04 -7.71 1.84
N PRO A 221 -26.21 -8.28 2.18
CA PRO A 221 -26.27 -9.52 2.94
C PRO A 221 -25.50 -10.66 2.27
N GLY A 222 -24.65 -11.36 3.02
CA GLY A 222 -23.80 -12.41 2.49
C GLY A 222 -22.58 -12.71 3.34
N THR A 223 -21.74 -13.62 2.85
CA THR A 223 -20.48 -13.99 3.48
C THR A 223 -19.35 -13.13 2.95
N TYR A 224 -18.64 -12.47 3.85
CA TYR A 224 -17.43 -11.68 3.58
C TYR A 224 -16.22 -12.51 3.98
N ASN A 225 -15.35 -12.84 3.02
CA ASN A 225 -14.14 -13.62 3.29
C ASN A 225 -12.99 -12.67 3.57
N VAL A 226 -12.33 -12.83 4.71
CA VAL A 226 -11.20 -12.00 5.15
C VAL A 226 -9.90 -12.77 4.95
N THR A 227 -8.92 -12.14 4.34
CA THR A 227 -7.52 -12.57 4.26
C THR A 227 -6.67 -11.53 4.95
N ILE A 228 -5.78 -11.95 5.87
CA ILE A 228 -4.78 -11.07 6.48
C ILE A 228 -3.41 -11.64 6.16
N GLN A 229 -2.52 -10.79 5.66
CA GLN A 229 -1.15 -11.14 5.32
C GLN A 229 -0.18 -10.32 6.18
N VAL A 230 0.94 -10.93 6.53
CA VAL A 230 2.07 -10.24 7.14
C VAL A 230 3.26 -10.40 6.20
N CYS A 231 3.85 -9.29 5.77
CA CYS A 231 4.82 -9.24 4.68
C CYS A 231 6.11 -8.53 5.12
N ASN A 232 7.22 -8.90 4.48
CA ASN A 232 8.39 -8.06 4.28
C ASN A 232 8.16 -7.22 3.02
N GLY A 233 8.45 -5.93 3.03
CA GLY A 233 8.03 -5.03 1.95
C GLY A 233 6.49 -4.91 1.84
N GLU A 234 6.02 -4.31 0.74
CA GLU A 234 4.59 -4.25 0.42
C GLU A 234 4.06 -5.64 0.01
N CYS A 235 2.86 -5.99 0.46
CA CYS A 235 2.25 -7.27 0.18
C CYS A 235 1.91 -7.39 -1.31
N GLY A 236 2.51 -8.38 -1.98
CA GLY A 236 2.32 -8.61 -3.42
C GLY A 236 3.36 -7.91 -4.32
N SER A 237 4.24 -7.09 -3.73
CA SER A 237 5.38 -6.50 -4.41
C SER A 237 6.30 -7.56 -5.01
N LYS A 238 6.82 -7.27 -6.21
CA LYS A 238 7.77 -8.13 -6.94
C LYS A 238 9.21 -7.68 -6.80
N HIS A 239 9.43 -6.61 -6.04
CA HIS A 239 10.76 -6.08 -5.82
C HIS A 239 11.59 -6.98 -4.90
N PRO A 240 12.93 -6.90 -4.97
CA PRO A 240 13.80 -7.53 -3.98
C PRO A 240 13.40 -7.12 -2.56
N HIS A 241 13.70 -7.98 -1.59
CA HIS A 241 13.37 -7.78 -0.17
C HIS A 241 11.86 -7.90 0.17
N SER A 242 10.98 -7.98 -0.82
CA SER A 242 9.55 -8.22 -0.57
C SER A 242 9.20 -9.72 -0.51
N ALA A 243 8.44 -10.12 0.51
CA ALA A 243 7.98 -11.49 0.69
C ALA A 243 6.77 -11.57 1.62
N ILE A 244 5.78 -12.41 1.32
CA ILE A 244 4.72 -12.75 2.27
C ILE A 244 5.31 -13.73 3.30
N TYR A 245 5.32 -13.36 4.57
CA TYR A 245 5.76 -14.25 5.65
C TYR A 245 4.70 -15.31 5.97
N ASP A 246 3.45 -14.89 6.18
CA ASP A 246 2.33 -15.80 6.46
C ASP A 246 0.98 -15.19 6.06
N THR A 247 -0.06 -16.03 6.00
CA THR A 247 -1.42 -15.63 5.65
C THR A 247 -2.44 -16.37 6.51
N VAL A 248 -3.42 -15.66 7.03
CA VAL A 248 -4.56 -16.23 7.75
C VAL A 248 -5.88 -15.83 7.09
N LYS A 249 -6.89 -16.71 7.17
CA LYS A 249 -8.19 -16.52 6.53
C LYS A 249 -9.34 -16.77 7.48
N GLY A 250 -10.47 -16.12 7.23
CA GLY A 250 -11.70 -16.26 8.01
C GLY A 250 -12.87 -15.61 7.29
N SER A 251 -14.02 -15.52 7.96
CA SER A 251 -15.19 -14.85 7.39
C SER A 251 -16.15 -14.35 8.46
N PHE A 252 -16.98 -13.39 8.08
CA PHE A 252 -18.17 -12.97 8.83
C PHE A 252 -19.37 -12.87 7.88
N VAL A 253 -20.58 -12.84 8.47
CA VAL A 253 -21.83 -12.83 7.70
C VAL A 253 -22.65 -11.58 8.00
N LEU A 254 -22.96 -10.81 6.95
CA LEU A 254 -23.99 -9.79 7.02
C LEU A 254 -25.38 -10.40 6.86
N THR A 255 -26.23 -10.19 7.86
CA THR A 255 -27.64 -10.57 7.80
C THR A 255 -28.47 -9.47 7.14
N LYS A 256 -29.67 -9.85 6.71
CA LYS A 256 -30.71 -8.90 6.28
C LYS A 256 -31.09 -7.95 7.41
#